data_AF-C3NN78-F1
#
_entry.id   AF-C3NN78-F1
#
_cell.length_a   1.000
_cell.length_b   1.000
_cell.length_c   1.000
_cell.angle_alpha   90.00
_cell.angle_beta   90.00
_cell.angle_gamma   90.00
#
_symmetry.space_group_name_H-M   'P 1'
#
loop_
_entity.id
_entity.type
_entity.pdbx_description
1 polymer ?
#
loop_
_entity_poly.entity_id
_entity_poly.type
_entity_poly.pdbx_seq_one_letter_code
_entity_poly.pdbx_strand_id
1 'polypeptide(L)'
;MNMDSREVYPMLKTWILKGVVTVSKQGRRNVYSISQKFKSLISSVVKKYSYKGREFIIAKAKERYKRFLGRDPDPEVLAVIEYFVDKALSGNPYVQGSQNESVAELLARVLNISLYDINEILRELVQANILYVWRNRKARLDSSLTA
;
A
#
# COMPACT_ATOMS: atom_id res chain seq x y z
N MET A 1 -6.02 -9.64 15.82
CA MET A 1 -4.92 -10.50 15.30
C MET A 1 -3.92 -10.73 16.42
N ASN A 2 -3.74 -11.98 16.86
CA ASN A 2 -2.66 -12.35 17.78
C ASN A 2 -1.55 -13.04 16.96
N MET A 3 -0.37 -12.42 16.90
CA MET A 3 0.83 -12.96 16.25
C MET A 3 1.87 -13.26 17.33
N ASP A 4 2.57 -14.39 17.22
CA ASP A 4 3.67 -14.71 18.13
C ASP A 4 4.83 -13.72 17.89
N SER A 5 5.41 -13.21 18.98
CA SER A 5 6.53 -12.26 18.94
C SER A 5 7.72 -12.76 18.11
N ARG A 6 7.92 -14.09 18.00
CA ARG A 6 8.96 -14.73 17.19
C ARG A 6 8.75 -14.54 15.69
N GLU A 7 7.51 -14.34 15.24
CA GLU A 7 7.18 -14.04 13.84
C GLU A 7 7.37 -12.55 13.52
N VAL A 8 7.13 -11.69 14.52
CA VAL A 8 7.15 -10.23 14.37
C VAL A 8 8.57 -9.69 14.28
N TYR A 9 9.51 -10.24 15.06
CA TYR A 9 10.89 -9.72 15.11
C TYR A 9 11.66 -9.85 13.78
N PRO A 10 11.65 -10.99 13.06
CA PRO A 10 12.28 -11.09 11.75
C PRO A 10 11.77 -10.06 10.74
N MET A 11 10.47 -9.75 10.79
CA MET A 11 9.88 -8.71 9.93
C MET A 11 10.36 -7.31 10.33
N LEU A 12 10.38 -7.00 11.62
CA LEU A 12 10.87 -5.72 12.14
C LEU A 12 12.37 -5.52 11.92
N LYS A 13 13.17 -6.58 11.96
CA LYS A 13 14.63 -6.52 11.83
C LYS A 13 15.07 -5.77 10.57
N THR A 14 14.44 -6.04 9.43
CA THR A 14 14.72 -5.32 8.18
C THR A 14 14.44 -3.83 8.30
N TRP A 15 13.36 -3.42 8.97
CA TRP A 15 13.01 -2.02 9.15
C TRP A 15 13.89 -1.29 10.16
N ILE A 16 14.39 -2.02 11.16
CA ILE A 16 15.39 -1.52 12.10
C ILE A 16 16.71 -1.26 11.35
N LEU A 17 17.20 -2.22 10.56
CA LEU A 17 18.42 -2.07 9.76
C LEU A 17 18.32 -0.93 8.74
N LYS A 18 17.13 -0.72 8.14
CA LYS A 18 16.85 0.39 7.23
C LYS A 18 16.69 1.75 7.93
N GLY A 19 16.79 1.80 9.26
CA GLY A 19 16.63 3.03 10.04
C GLY A 19 15.21 3.59 10.06
N VAL A 20 14.22 2.79 9.68
CA VAL A 20 12.79 3.15 9.68
C VAL A 20 12.22 3.03 11.08
N VAL A 21 12.62 1.99 11.81
CA VAL A 21 12.18 1.71 13.18
C VAL A 21 13.36 1.86 14.14
N THR A 22 13.16 2.59 15.22
CA THR A 22 14.06 2.65 16.37
C THR A 22 13.57 1.73 17.48
N VAL A 23 14.49 1.09 18.17
CA VAL A 23 14.21 0.22 19.33
C VAL A 23 14.82 0.86 20.56
N SER A 24 14.02 1.04 21.61
CA SER A 24 14.50 1.43 22.93
C SER A 24 14.13 0.38 23.97
N LYS A 25 15.02 0.16 24.94
CA LYS A 25 14.76 -0.78 26.03
C LYS A 25 14.15 -0.03 27.20
N GLN A 26 12.95 -0.43 27.62
CA GLN A 26 12.31 0.08 28.83
C GLN A 26 12.12 -1.08 29.80
N GLY A 27 13.01 -1.18 30.79
CA GLY A 27 13.07 -2.30 31.73
C GLY A 27 13.30 -3.64 31.01
N ARG A 28 12.34 -4.56 31.14
CA ARG A 28 12.38 -5.90 30.51
C ARG A 28 11.73 -5.95 29.12
N ARG A 29 11.27 -4.82 28.58
CA ARG A 29 10.54 -4.76 27.30
C ARG A 29 11.29 -3.93 26.26
N ASN A 30 11.19 -4.36 25.01
CA ASN A 30 11.61 -3.56 23.87
C ASN A 30 10.42 -2.72 23.39
N VAL A 31 10.63 -1.42 23.26
CA VAL A 31 9.67 -0.47 22.70
C VAL A 31 10.14 -0.11 21.30
N TYR A 32 9.27 -0.34 20.31
CA TYR A 32 9.53 -0.08 18.91
C TYR A 32 8.79 1.18 18.50
N SER A 33 9.48 2.12 17.87
CA SER A 33 8.90 3.38 17.40
C SER A 33 9.42 3.70 16.00
N ILE A 34 8.61 4.39 15.19
CA ILE A 34 9.10 4.93 13.92
C ILE A 34 10.16 5.99 14.22
N SER A 35 11.31 5.91 13.55
CA SER A 35 12.43 6.81 13.78
C SER A 35 12.06 8.26 13.44
N GLN A 36 12.56 9.23 14.22
CA GLN A 36 12.30 10.65 13.93
C GLN A 36 12.81 11.05 12.54
N LYS A 37 13.96 10.52 12.13
CA LYS A 37 14.50 10.72 10.79
C LYS A 37 13.51 10.26 9.71
N PHE A 38 12.91 9.08 9.87
CA PHE A 38 11.93 8.57 8.92
C PHE A 38 10.62 9.34 8.98
N LYS A 39 10.14 9.73 10.18
CA LYS A 39 8.97 10.62 10.32
C LYS A 39 9.17 11.94 9.59
N SER A 40 10.33 12.57 9.74
CA SER A 40 10.67 13.81 9.02
C SER A 40 10.80 13.60 7.52
N LEU A 41 11.41 12.49 7.08
CA LEU A 41 11.49 12.15 5.66
C LEU A 41 10.10 11.97 5.05
N ILE A 42 9.25 11.16 5.68
CA ILE A 42 7.88 10.93 5.23
C ILE A 42 7.08 12.23 5.31
N SER A 43 7.19 13.01 6.38
CA SER A 43 6.52 14.31 6.48
C SER A 43 6.93 15.24 5.34
N SER A 44 8.22 15.34 5.02
CA SER A 44 8.71 16.17 3.91
C SER A 44 8.29 15.66 2.54
N VAL A 45 8.30 14.33 2.33
CA VAL A 45 7.86 13.70 1.08
C VAL A 45 6.35 13.87 0.91
N VAL A 46 5.57 13.46 1.91
CA VAL A 46 4.12 13.60 1.94
C VAL A 46 3.74 15.07 1.78
N LYS A 47 4.32 16.01 2.55
CA LYS A 47 4.11 17.45 2.35
C LYS A 47 4.41 17.88 0.92
N LYS A 48 5.58 17.52 0.37
CA LYS A 48 5.98 17.88 -1.00
C LYS A 48 4.98 17.39 -2.07
N TYR A 49 4.33 16.26 -1.85
CA TYR A 49 3.32 15.73 -2.79
C TYR A 49 1.90 16.24 -2.46
N SER A 50 1.53 16.33 -1.19
CA SER A 50 0.24 16.85 -0.72
C SER A 50 0.06 18.35 -1.04
N TYR A 51 1.11 19.17 -0.97
CA TYR A 51 1.05 20.59 -1.36
C TYR A 51 0.89 20.80 -2.87
N LYS A 52 1.21 19.78 -3.68
CA LYS A 52 1.10 19.89 -5.15
C LYS A 52 -0.28 19.50 -5.68
N GLY A 53 -1.18 19.05 -4.80
CA GLY A 53 -2.57 18.76 -5.13
C GLY A 53 -2.79 17.43 -5.86
N ARG A 54 -4.06 17.03 -5.92
CA ARG A 54 -4.55 15.80 -6.55
C ARG A 54 -4.02 15.59 -7.96
N GLU A 55 -4.18 16.61 -8.80
CA GLU A 55 -3.84 16.55 -10.24
C GLU A 55 -2.35 16.30 -10.49
N PHE A 56 -1.47 16.86 -9.65
CA PHE A 56 -0.04 16.59 -9.77
C PHE A 56 0.30 15.12 -9.47
N ILE A 57 -0.36 14.53 -8.47
CA ILE A 57 -0.13 13.13 -8.10
C ILE A 57 -0.64 12.21 -9.21
N ILE A 58 -1.81 12.48 -9.77
CA ILE A 58 -2.37 11.75 -10.92
C ILE A 58 -1.44 11.87 -12.12
N ALA A 59 -0.99 13.08 -12.47
CA ALA A 59 -0.07 13.29 -13.58
C ALA A 59 1.23 12.48 -13.41
N LYS A 60 1.77 12.40 -12.19
CA LYS A 60 2.94 11.57 -11.89
C LYS A 60 2.67 10.07 -11.97
N ALA A 61 1.49 9.62 -11.56
CA ALA A 61 1.08 8.23 -11.75
C ALA A 61 0.96 7.89 -13.24
N LYS A 62 0.35 8.76 -14.06
CA LYS A 62 0.24 8.59 -15.52
C LYS A 62 1.61 8.54 -16.20
N GLU A 63 2.51 9.47 -15.87
CA GLU A 63 3.87 9.51 -16.39
C GLU A 63 4.62 8.20 -16.07
N ARG A 64 4.47 7.72 -14.82
CA ARG A 64 5.09 6.47 -14.40
C ARG A 64 4.49 5.26 -15.10
N TYR A 65 3.17 5.21 -15.23
CA TYR A 65 2.47 4.15 -15.94
C TYR A 65 2.98 4.03 -17.38
N LYS A 66 2.98 5.15 -18.11
CA LYS A 66 3.48 5.23 -19.49
C LYS A 66 4.93 4.81 -19.61
N ARG A 67 5.78 5.25 -18.68
CA ARG A 67 7.21 4.88 -18.66
C ARG A 67 7.43 3.37 -18.49
N PHE A 68 6.62 2.69 -17.68
CA PHE A 68 6.82 1.27 -17.36
C PHE A 68 6.10 0.34 -18.32
N LEU A 69 4.90 0.70 -18.80
CA LEU A 69 4.08 -0.15 -19.66
C LEU A 69 4.09 0.27 -21.14
N GLY A 70 4.71 1.40 -21.48
CA GLY A 70 4.86 1.87 -22.85
C GLY A 70 3.57 2.42 -23.49
N ARG A 71 2.45 2.46 -22.74
CA ARG A 71 1.15 2.98 -23.19
C ARG A 71 0.55 3.95 -22.17
N ASP A 72 -0.32 4.85 -22.64
CA ASP A 72 -1.10 5.69 -21.75
C ASP A 72 -2.16 4.85 -21.01
N PRO A 73 -2.51 5.20 -19.76
CA PRO A 73 -3.57 4.52 -19.02
C PRO A 73 -4.93 4.81 -19.66
N ASP A 74 -5.71 3.75 -19.86
CA ASP A 74 -7.10 3.85 -20.29
C ASP A 74 -8.00 4.39 -19.15
N PRO A 75 -9.28 4.70 -19.43
CA PRO A 75 -10.17 5.30 -18.44
C PRO A 75 -10.37 4.47 -17.16
N GLU A 76 -10.35 3.14 -17.27
CA GLU A 76 -10.54 2.24 -16.12
C GLU A 76 -9.29 2.22 -15.24
N VAL A 77 -8.09 2.13 -15.84
CA VAL A 77 -6.83 2.28 -15.12
C VAL A 77 -6.78 3.63 -14.42
N LEU A 78 -7.21 4.70 -15.10
CA LEU A 78 -7.22 6.04 -14.52
C LEU A 78 -8.17 6.13 -13.32
N ALA A 79 -9.37 5.54 -13.42
CA ALA A 79 -10.32 5.49 -12.30
C ALA A 79 -9.73 4.78 -11.07
N VAL A 80 -8.98 3.68 -11.26
CA VAL A 80 -8.29 3.00 -10.17
C VAL A 80 -7.18 3.88 -9.57
N ILE A 81 -6.37 4.55 -10.41
CA ILE A 81 -5.33 5.48 -9.95
C ILE A 81 -5.97 6.59 -9.10
N GLU A 82 -7.03 7.22 -9.61
CA GLU A 82 -7.74 8.30 -8.93
C GLU A 82 -8.29 7.86 -7.58
N TYR A 83 -8.90 6.67 -7.51
CA TYR A 83 -9.38 6.10 -6.25
C TYR A 83 -8.28 6.01 -5.19
N PHE A 84 -7.09 5.50 -5.55
CA PHE A 84 -5.98 5.40 -4.61
C PHE A 84 -5.39 6.76 -4.24
N VAL A 85 -5.36 7.72 -5.16
CA VAL A 85 -4.94 9.10 -4.87
C VAL A 85 -5.90 9.75 -3.87
N ASP A 86 -7.21 9.62 -4.10
CA ASP A 86 -8.23 10.19 -3.23
C ASP A 86 -8.19 9.54 -1.84
N LYS A 87 -7.98 8.22 -1.76
CA LYS A 87 -7.71 7.53 -0.49
C LYS A 87 -6.47 8.08 0.21
N ALA A 88 -5.36 8.26 -0.50
CA ALA A 88 -4.14 8.82 0.08
C ALA A 88 -4.34 10.24 0.62
N LEU A 89 -5.10 11.07 -0.09
CA LEU A 89 -5.41 12.44 0.32
C LEU A 89 -6.40 12.52 1.48
N SER A 90 -7.25 11.51 1.67
CA SER A 90 -8.18 11.41 2.81
C SER A 90 -7.50 11.17 4.17
N GLY A 91 -6.19 10.93 4.19
CA GLY A 91 -5.42 10.64 5.39
C GLY A 91 -5.29 9.14 5.71
N ASN A 92 -5.99 8.27 4.98
CA ASN A 92 -5.81 6.82 5.03
C ASN A 92 -5.46 6.26 3.64
N PRO A 93 -4.15 6.15 3.29
CA PRO A 93 -3.70 5.67 1.98
C PRO A 93 -3.86 4.16 1.81
N TYR A 94 -4.31 3.43 2.83
CA TYR A 94 -4.38 1.98 2.80
C TYR A 94 -5.78 1.53 2.41
N VAL A 95 -5.84 0.63 1.43
CA VAL A 95 -7.05 -0.10 1.07
C VAL A 95 -6.86 -1.54 1.51
N GLN A 96 -7.75 -2.02 2.36
CA GLN A 96 -7.68 -3.35 2.94
C GLN A 96 -8.96 -4.11 2.61
N GLY A 97 -8.81 -5.35 2.17
CA GLY A 97 -9.93 -6.29 2.06
C GLY A 97 -10.46 -6.71 3.44
N SER A 98 -11.70 -7.15 3.47
CA SER A 98 -12.33 -7.75 4.64
C SER A 98 -12.20 -9.28 4.62
N GLN A 99 -12.86 -9.96 5.57
CA GLN A 99 -12.98 -11.43 5.54
C GLN A 99 -13.83 -11.93 4.37
N ASN A 100 -14.75 -11.10 3.87
CA ASN A 100 -15.76 -11.49 2.88
C ASN A 100 -15.54 -10.83 1.51
N GLU A 101 -14.60 -9.89 1.40
CA GLU A 101 -14.38 -9.09 0.20
C GLU A 101 -12.89 -8.73 0.08
N SER A 102 -12.25 -9.16 -1.01
CA SER A 102 -10.88 -8.77 -1.35
C SER A 102 -10.80 -7.31 -1.82
N VAL A 103 -9.58 -6.76 -1.87
CA VAL A 103 -9.38 -5.39 -2.43
C VAL A 103 -9.87 -5.31 -3.88
N ALA A 104 -9.68 -6.36 -4.67
CA ALA A 104 -10.13 -6.40 -6.05
C ALA A 104 -11.66 -6.38 -6.15
N GLU A 105 -12.36 -7.18 -5.33
CA GLU A 105 -13.83 -7.20 -5.31
C GLU A 105 -14.41 -5.86 -4.82
N LEU A 106 -13.81 -5.25 -3.81
CA LEU A 106 -14.19 -3.91 -3.33
C LEU A 106 -14.07 -2.87 -4.45
N LEU A 107 -12.95 -2.87 -5.18
CA LEU A 107 -12.74 -1.93 -6.28
C LEU A 107 -13.68 -2.19 -7.45
N ALA A 108 -13.91 -3.45 -7.82
CA ALA A 108 -14.83 -3.83 -8.88
C ALA A 108 -16.24 -3.29 -8.59
N ARG A 109 -16.71 -3.46 -7.35
CA ARG A 109 -18.01 -2.96 -6.91
C ARG A 109 -18.08 -1.43 -6.85
N VAL A 110 -17.06 -0.76 -6.31
CA VAL A 110 -17.06 0.69 -6.13
C VAL A 110 -16.92 1.43 -7.46
N LEU A 111 -16.10 0.91 -8.38
CA LEU A 111 -15.82 1.54 -9.66
C LEU A 111 -16.70 1.02 -10.79
N ASN A 112 -17.52 -0.01 -10.52
CA ASN A 112 -18.37 -0.68 -11.52
C ASN A 112 -17.55 -1.20 -12.72
N ILE A 113 -16.39 -1.78 -12.43
CA ILE A 113 -15.46 -2.39 -13.40
C ILE A 113 -15.45 -3.91 -13.12
N SER A 114 -15.24 -4.73 -14.14
CA SER A 114 -15.21 -6.18 -13.95
C SER A 114 -14.09 -6.60 -12.99
N LEU A 115 -14.31 -7.67 -12.21
CA LEU A 115 -13.30 -8.20 -11.30
C LEU A 115 -12.03 -8.64 -12.06
N TYR A 116 -12.19 -9.14 -13.28
CA TYR A 116 -11.07 -9.53 -14.13
C TYR A 116 -10.20 -8.31 -14.47
N ASP A 117 -10.81 -7.24 -14.97
CA ASP A 117 -10.10 -6.02 -15.37
C ASP A 117 -9.43 -5.35 -14.17
N ILE A 118 -10.11 -5.26 -13.01
CA ILE A 118 -9.49 -4.76 -11.78
C ILE A 118 -8.25 -5.57 -11.39
N ASN A 119 -8.29 -6.90 -11.49
CA ASN A 119 -7.13 -7.72 -11.15
C ASN A 119 -5.94 -7.45 -12.08
N GLU A 120 -6.18 -7.28 -13.37
CA GLU A 120 -5.14 -6.92 -14.33
C GLU A 120 -4.61 -5.50 -14.09
N ILE A 121 -5.48 -4.51 -13.88
CA ILE A 121 -5.09 -3.14 -13.55
C ILE A 121 -4.23 -3.11 -12.27
N LEU A 122 -4.63 -3.82 -11.21
CA LEU A 122 -3.84 -3.89 -9.98
C LEU A 122 -2.45 -4.49 -10.21
N ARG A 123 -2.33 -5.51 -11.07
CA ARG A 123 -1.02 -6.11 -11.44
C ARG A 123 -0.15 -5.11 -12.19
N GLU A 124 -0.72 -4.43 -13.17
CA GLU A 124 -0.07 -3.39 -13.97
C GLU A 124 0.44 -2.23 -13.09
N LEU A 125 -0.39 -1.74 -12.18
CA LEU A 125 -0.01 -0.66 -11.26
C LEU A 125 1.09 -1.08 -10.26
N VAL A 126 1.12 -2.34 -9.85
CA VAL A 126 2.22 -2.89 -9.03
C VAL A 126 3.51 -2.99 -9.85
N GLN A 127 3.42 -3.49 -11.09
CA GLN A 127 4.57 -3.58 -12.01
C GLN A 127 5.17 -2.20 -12.30
N ALA A 128 4.33 -1.18 -12.47
CA ALA A 128 4.74 0.21 -12.65
C ALA A 128 5.29 0.87 -11.37
N ASN A 129 5.29 0.16 -10.24
CA ASN A 129 5.64 0.70 -8.91
C ASN A 129 4.80 1.93 -8.53
N ILE A 130 3.53 1.94 -8.94
CA ILE A 130 2.53 2.94 -8.55
C ILE A 130 1.83 2.47 -7.28
N LEU A 131 1.48 1.18 -7.21
CA LEU A 131 0.92 0.55 -6.02
C LEU A 131 1.94 -0.38 -5.36
N TYR A 132 1.81 -0.49 -4.04
CA TYR A 132 2.54 -1.47 -3.25
C TYR A 132 1.55 -2.42 -2.58
N VAL A 133 1.63 -3.71 -2.91
CA VAL A 133 0.77 -4.73 -2.33
C VAL A 133 1.49 -5.42 -1.18
N TRP A 134 0.94 -5.28 0.03
CA TRP A 134 1.40 -6.03 1.18
C TRP A 134 0.70 -7.39 1.25
N ARG A 135 1.44 -8.47 0.98
CA ARG A 135 0.92 -9.84 1.14
C ARG A 135 0.90 -10.22 2.61
N ASN A 136 -0.28 -10.32 3.20
CA ASN A 136 -0.44 -10.98 4.49
C ASN A 136 -0.36 -12.50 4.30
N ARG A 137 0.79 -13.11 4.65
CA ARG A 137 1.01 -14.56 4.51
C ARG A 137 0.00 -15.42 5.27
N LYS A 138 -0.63 -14.91 6.35
CA LYS A 138 -1.61 -15.68 7.13
C LYS A 138 -2.98 -15.82 6.45
N ALA A 139 -3.36 -14.88 5.58
CA ALA A 139 -4.65 -14.95 4.88
C ALA A 139 -4.77 -16.18 3.95
N ARG A 140 -3.64 -16.78 3.54
CA ARG A 140 -3.61 -18.00 2.73
C ARG A 140 -3.70 -19.30 3.53
N LEU A 141 -3.35 -19.27 4.82
CA LEU A 141 -3.35 -20.45 5.68
C LEU A 141 -4.74 -20.72 6.26
N ASP A 142 -5.49 -19.67 6.58
CA ASP A 142 -6.85 -19.81 7.13
C ASP A 142 -7.86 -20.32 6.07
N SER A 143 -7.66 -19.99 4.79
CA SER A 143 -8.46 -20.50 3.68
C SER A 143 -8.13 -21.96 3.28
N SER A 144 -6.98 -22.48 3.70
CA SER A 144 -6.59 -23.89 3.46
C SER A 144 -6.90 -24.83 4.63
N LEU A 145 -7.43 -24.30 5.73
CA LEU A 145 -7.82 -25.08 6.92
C LEU A 145 -9.34 -25.27 7.03
N THR A 146 -10.09 -24.88 6.00
CA THR A 146 -11.55 -25.01 5.89
C THR A 146 -12.00 -25.79 4.64
N ALA A 147 -11.10 -26.57 4.04
CA ALA A 147 -11.42 -27.52 2.97
C ALA A 147 -11.35 -28.96 3.49
#